data_AF-W1YF76-F1
#
_entry.id   AF-W1YF76-F1
#
_cell.length_a   1.000
_cell.length_b   1.000
_cell.length_c   1.000
_cell.angle_alpha   90.00
_cell.angle_beta   90.00
_cell.angle_gamma   90.00
#
_symmetry.space_group_name_H-M   'P 1'
#
loop_
_entity.id
_entity.type
_entity.pdbx_description
1 polymer ?
#
loop_
_entity_poly.entity_id
_entity_poly.type
_entity_poly.pdbx_seq_one_letter_code
_entity_poly.pdbx_strand_id
1 'polypeptide(L)' 'KLTGEESDTLRKIVLEECLPNQQQNQNPSPCAEVKPNAGYVVLKDLNGPLQYLLMPTYRINGTESPL' A
#
# COMPACT_ATOMS: atom_id res chain seq x y z
N LYS A 1 -8.61 15.21 14.02
CA LYS A 1 -7.76 14.06 14.41
C LYS A 1 -8.28 12.85 13.65
N LEU A 2 -7.55 12.36 12.66
CA LEU A 2 -7.88 11.11 11.97
C LEU A 2 -7.58 9.98 12.97
N THR A 3 -8.61 9.36 13.52
CA THR A 3 -8.50 8.17 14.35
C THR A 3 -8.08 7.01 13.45
N GLY A 4 -7.05 6.25 13.86
CA GLY A 4 -6.29 5.32 13.01
C GLY A 4 -7.05 4.16 12.34
N GLU A 5 -8.37 4.06 12.49
CA GLU A 5 -9.18 3.01 11.88
C GLU A 5 -9.44 3.25 10.37
N GLU A 6 -9.63 4.50 9.91
CA GLU A 6 -9.69 4.79 8.47
C GLU A 6 -8.31 4.71 7.80
N SER A 7 -7.25 4.93 8.59
CA SER A 7 -5.86 4.83 8.13
C SER A 7 -5.46 3.40 7.75
N ASP A 8 -6.21 2.39 8.19
CA ASP A 8 -5.90 0.98 7.92
C ASP A 8 -6.52 0.47 6.62
N THR A 9 -7.50 1.14 6.00
CA THR A 9 -8.17 0.61 4.80
C THR A 9 -7.22 0.50 3.61
N LEU A 10 -6.49 1.58 3.29
CA LEU A 10 -5.49 1.55 2.22
C LEU A 10 -4.39 0.52 2.55
N ARG A 11 -4.02 0.44 3.84
CA ARG A 11 -2.99 -0.49 4.31
C ARG A 11 -3.42 -1.94 4.14
N LYS A 12 -4.67 -2.28 4.45
CA LYS A 12 -5.26 -3.60 4.21
C LYS A 12 -5.22 -3.95 2.72
N ILE A 13 -5.65 -3.05 1.84
CA ILE A 13 -5.58 -3.26 0.38
C ILE A 13 -4.14 -3.62 -0.05
N VAL A 14 -3.15 -2.89 0.43
CA VAL A 14 -1.76 -3.14 0.05
C VAL A 14 -1.22 -4.47 0.58
N LEU A 15 -1.47 -4.78 1.85
CA LEU A 15 -0.89 -5.94 2.51
C LEU A 15 -1.64 -7.24 2.23
N GLU A 16 -2.96 -7.17 2.10
CA GLU A 16 -3.84 -8.33 2.01
C GLU A 16 -4.26 -8.62 0.57
N GLU A 17 -4.23 -7.62 -0.33
CA GLU A 17 -4.61 -7.80 -1.73
C GLU A 17 -3.42 -7.65 -2.68
N CYS A 18 -2.78 -6.48 -2.72
CA CYS A 18 -1.75 -6.20 -3.72
C CYS A 18 -0.52 -7.11 -3.59
N LEU A 19 0.00 -7.28 -2.37
CA LEU A 19 1.18 -8.12 -2.12
C LEU A 19 0.92 -9.61 -2.41
N PRO A 20 -0.14 -10.24 -1.86
CA PRO A 20 -0.43 -11.64 -2.14
C PRO A 20 -0.73 -11.90 -3.62
N ASN A 21 -1.48 -11.00 -4.27
CA ASN A 21 -1.80 -11.16 -5.69
C ASN A 21 -0.56 -11.04 -6.59
N GLN A 22 0.37 -10.13 -6.25
CA GLN A 22 1.65 -10.03 -6.94
C GLN A 22 2.50 -11.29 -6.75
N GLN A 23 2.51 -11.86 -5.55
CA GLN A 23 3.31 -13.05 -5.25
C GLN A 23 2.74 -14.32 -5.91
N GLN A 24 1.43 -14.48 -5.90
CA GLN A 24 0.76 -15.70 -6.36
C GLN A 24 0.49 -15.68 -7.87
N ASN A 25 0.07 -14.53 -8.40
CA ASN A 25 -0.45 -14.40 -9.76
C ASN A 25 0.39 -13.46 -10.64
N GLN A 26 1.49 -12.92 -10.10
CA GLN A 26 2.31 -11.90 -10.78
C GLN A 26 1.50 -10.69 -11.26
N ASN A 27 0.39 -10.40 -10.58
CA ASN A 27 -0.53 -9.33 -10.92
C ASN A 27 -0.56 -8.26 -9.81
N PRO A 28 -0.22 -6.99 -10.11
CA PRO A 28 -0.21 -5.92 -9.11
C PRO A 28 -1.61 -5.43 -8.72
N SER A 29 -2.65 -5.74 -9.49
CA SER A 29 -4.02 -5.26 -9.23
C SER A 29 -4.51 -5.73 -7.84
N PRO A 30 -5.16 -4.88 -7.03
CA PRO A 30 -5.72 -3.56 -7.37
C PRO A 30 -4.72 -2.38 -7.34
N CYS A 31 -3.46 -2.61 -6.97
CA CYS A 31 -2.41 -1.59 -7.05
C CYS A 31 -1.96 -1.36 -8.50
N ALA A 32 -1.39 -0.18 -8.76
CA ALA A 32 -0.79 0.14 -10.04
C ALA A 32 0.58 -0.55 -10.22
N GLU A 33 1.34 -0.67 -9.12
CA GLU A 33 2.65 -1.32 -9.12
C GLU A 33 2.96 -1.89 -7.73
N VAL A 34 3.64 -3.04 -7.69
CA VAL A 34 4.13 -3.67 -6.45
C VAL A 34 5.61 -4.00 -6.62
N LYS A 35 6.47 -3.50 -5.71
CA LYS A 35 7.91 -3.79 -5.69
C LYS A 35 8.31 -4.35 -4.34
N PRO A 36 8.05 -5.64 -4.07
CA PRO A 36 8.34 -6.26 -2.77
C PRO A 36 9.81 -6.13 -2.38
N ASN A 37 10.72 -6.32 -3.35
CA ASN A 37 12.17 -6.23 -3.13
C ASN A 37 12.64 -4.81 -2.79
N ALA A 38 11.90 -3.78 -3.23
CA ALA A 38 12.19 -2.39 -2.90
C ALA A 38 11.36 -1.90 -1.69
N GLY A 39 10.48 -2.74 -1.13
CA GLY A 39 9.72 -2.44 0.08
C GLY A 39 8.51 -1.51 -0.12
N TYR A 40 8.01 -1.31 -1.34
CA TYR A 40 6.91 -0.37 -1.60
C TYR A 40 5.89 -0.86 -2.64
N VAL A 41 4.75 -0.20 -2.67
CA VAL A 41 3.73 -0.28 -3.73
C VAL A 41 3.28 1.11 -4.17
N VAL A 42 2.73 1.19 -5.38
CA VAL A 42 2.03 2.37 -5.89
C VAL A 42 0.55 2.05 -5.96
N LEU A 43 -0.24 2.68 -5.08
CA LEU A 43 -1.68 2.51 -5.01
C LEU A 43 -2.38 3.69 -5.67
N LYS A 44 -3.37 3.42 -6.52
CA LYS A 44 -4.24 4.47 -7.07
C LYS A 44 -5.11 5.01 -5.94
N ASP A 45 -5.06 6.33 -5.71
CA ASP A 45 -5.95 6.97 -4.74
C ASP A 45 -7.41 6.78 -5.18
N LEU A 46 -8.27 6.40 -4.24
CA LEU A 46 -9.68 6.10 -4.51
C LEU A 46 -10.50 7.36 -4.79
N ASN A 47 -10.10 8.52 -4.28
CA ASN A 47 -10.83 9.78 -4.34
C ASN A 47 -10.29 10.74 -5.40
N GLY A 48 -8.97 10.79 -5.60
CA GLY A 48 -8.35 11.70 -6.57
C GLY A 48 -8.26 11.06 -7.95
N PRO A 49 -8.71 11.67 -9.07
CA PRO A 49 -8.71 11.01 -10.39
C PRO A 49 -7.31 10.64 -10.90
N LEU A 50 -6.30 11.43 -10.56
CA LEU A 50 -4.91 11.26 -11.02
C LEU A 50 -3.91 11.11 -9.88
N GLN A 51 -4.39 10.96 -8.64
CA GLN A 51 -3.51 10.83 -7.48
C GLN A 51 -3.11 9.36 -7.27
N TYR A 52 -1.84 9.18 -6.92
CA TYR A 52 -1.23 7.90 -6.56
C TYR A 52 -0.50 8.05 -5.23
N LEU A 53 -0.54 6.98 -4.44
CA LEU A 53 0.04 6.91 -3.11
C LEU A 53 1.19 5.91 -3.14
N LEU A 54 2.36 6.35 -2.72
CA LEU A 54 3.50 5.47 -2.46
C LEU A 54 3.34 4.92 -1.04
N MET A 55 3.18 3.61 -0.90
CA MET A 55 2.95 2.98 0.41
C MET A 55 3.97 1.88 0.68
N PRO A 56 4.47 1.77 1.93
CA PRO A 56 5.39 0.72 2.31
C PRO A 56 4.69 -0.64 2.39
N THR A 57 5.43 -1.71 2.09
CA THR A 57 4.97 -3.10 2.24
C THR A 57 5.09 -3.62 3.68
N TYR A 58 5.56 -2.79 4.60
CA TYR A 58 5.79 -3.11 6.01
C TYR A 58 5.15 -2.08 6.93
N ARG A 59 5.03 -2.44 8.22
CA ARG A 59 4.44 -1.58 9.25
C ARG A 59 5.46 -0.55 9.70
N ILE A 60 5.06 0.71 9.61
CA ILE A 60 5.79 1.83 10.20
C ILE A 60 4.95 2.28 11.39
N ASN A 61 5.52 2.23 12.59
CA ASN A 61 4.80 2.57 13.84
C ASN A 61 4.70 4.09 14.08
N GLY A 62 5.42 4.89 13.29
CA GLY A 62 5.32 6.36 13.25
C GLY A 62 6.20 6.91 12.13
N THR A 63 5.92 8.11 11.63
CA THR A 63 6.62 8.70 10.47
C THR A 63 8.13 8.86 10.66
N GLU A 64 8.60 8.87 11.91
CA GLU A 64 10.01 8.98 12.29
C GLU A 64 10.68 7.63 12.57
N SER A 65 9.97 6.51 12.40
CA SER A 65 10.57 5.19 12.62
C SER A 65 11.61 4.91 11.54
N PRO A 66 12.89 4.66 11.89
CA PRO A 66 13.88 4.27 10.91
C PRO A 66 13.52 2.93 10.27
N LEU A 67 13.97 2.75 9.03
CA LEU A 67 13.78 1.53 8.25
C LEU A 67 14.63 0.38 8.77
#